data_AF-A0A0F9VFX5-F1
#
_entry.id   AF-A0A0F9VFX5-F1
#
_cell.length_a   1.000
_cell.length_b   1.000
_cell.length_c   1.000
_cell.angle_alpha   90.00
_cell.angle_beta   90.00
_cell.angle_gamma   90.00
#
_symmetry.space_group_name_H-M   'P 1'
#
loop_
_entity.id
_entity.type
_entity.pdbx_description
1 polymer ?
#
loop_
_entity_poly.entity_id
_entity_poly.type
_entity_poly.pdbx_seq_one_letter_code
_entity_poly.pdbx_strand_id
1 'polypeptide(L)' 'MANQNATALRSPSPRGCSKPLMTHLTAEERAQLTSLADAEMRSLAAMARVLIVQGMASRASA' A
#
# COMPACT_ATOMS: atom_id res chain seq x y z
N MET A 1 -30.79 -0.71 -5.58
CA MET A 1 -29.34 -1.04 -5.62
C MET A 1 -28.72 -0.63 -4.29
N ALA A 2 -28.49 -1.57 -3.38
CA ALA A 2 -27.88 -1.27 -2.08
C ALA A 2 -26.36 -1.12 -2.25
N ASN A 3 -25.83 0.06 -1.91
CA ASN A 3 -24.40 0.34 -1.86
C ASN A 3 -23.81 -0.40 -0.64
N GLN A 4 -23.25 -1.58 -0.87
CA GLN A 4 -22.61 -2.41 0.14
C GLN A 4 -21.10 -2.18 0.15
N ASN A 5 -20.66 -0.95 0.36
CA ASN A 5 -19.27 -0.72 0.79
C ASN A 5 -19.19 -0.98 2.29
N ALA A 6 -19.13 -2.26 2.65
CA ALA A 6 -18.58 -2.67 3.94
C ALA A 6 -17.12 -2.20 3.97
N THR A 7 -16.88 -1.02 4.53
CA THR A 7 -15.55 -0.52 4.85
C THR A 7 -14.96 -1.42 5.92
N ALA A 8 -14.41 -2.57 5.52
CA ALA A 8 -13.49 -3.32 6.34
C ALA A 8 -12.44 -2.31 6.85
N LEU A 9 -12.29 -2.21 8.17
CA LEU A 9 -11.36 -1.28 8.81
C LEU A 9 -9.94 -1.62 8.36
N ARG A 10 -9.51 -1.02 7.25
CA ARG A 10 -8.15 -1.17 6.74
C ARG A 10 -7.21 -0.40 7.65
N SER A 11 -6.12 -1.03 8.03
CA SER A 11 -5.13 -0.38 8.89
C SER A 11 -4.44 0.75 8.11
N PRO A 12 -4.38 1.99 8.66
CA PRO A 12 -3.71 3.10 8.01
C PRO A 12 -2.19 2.98 8.11
N SER A 13 -1.46 3.89 7.44
CA SER A 13 -0.01 3.98 7.62
C SER A 13 0.36 4.32 9.06
N PRO A 14 1.53 3.87 9.57
CA PRO A 14 1.98 4.16 10.93
C PRO A 14 2.02 5.67 11.24
N ARG A 15 1.76 6.04 12.49
CA ARG A 15 1.87 7.42 12.97
C ARG A 15 3.28 7.96 12.72
N GLY A 16 3.39 9.21 12.24
CA GLY A 16 4.66 9.86 11.91
C GLY A 16 5.08 9.79 10.44
N CYS A 17 4.32 9.10 9.58
CA CYS A 17 4.51 9.16 8.13
C CYS A 17 3.93 10.46 7.56
N SER A 18 4.68 11.56 7.60
CA SER A 18 4.20 12.91 7.21
C SER A 18 4.79 13.46 5.91
N LYS A 19 5.77 12.79 5.30
CA LYS A 19 6.42 13.24 4.06
C LYS A 19 5.80 12.53 2.86
N PRO A 20 5.02 13.21 2.00
CA PRO A 20 4.39 12.57 0.86
C PRO A 20 5.42 12.18 -0.20
N LEU A 21 5.17 11.06 -0.88
CA LEU A 21 5.90 10.63 -2.06
C LEU A 21 4.90 10.50 -3.20
N MET A 22 5.10 11.27 -4.27
CA MET A 22 4.33 11.10 -5.50
C MET A 22 5.01 10.04 -6.35
N THR A 23 4.24 9.09 -6.88
CA THR A 23 4.74 8.06 -7.79
C THR A 23 3.70 7.76 -8.87
N HIS A 24 4.18 7.39 -10.06
CA HIS A 24 3.35 6.91 -11.16
C HIS A 24 3.47 5.39 -11.23
N LEU A 25 2.33 4.72 -11.38
CA LEU A 25 2.25 3.28 -11.60
C LEU A 25 1.53 3.03 -12.92
N THR A 26 1.95 1.99 -13.62
CA THR A 26 1.14 1.38 -14.67
C THR A 26 -0.16 0.80 -14.08
N ALA A 27 -1.13 0.51 -14.96
CA ALA A 27 -2.39 -0.11 -14.54
C ALA A 27 -2.17 -1.49 -13.87
N GLU A 28 -1.23 -2.27 -14.40
CA GLU A 28 -0.90 -3.60 -13.87
C GLU A 28 -0.25 -3.51 -12.48
N GLU A 29 0.76 -2.66 -12.31
CA GLU A 29 1.41 -2.45 -11.00
C GLU A 29 0.41 -1.98 -9.95
N ARG A 30 -0.52 -1.08 -10.33
CA ARG A 30 -1.58 -0.62 -9.42
C ARG A 30 -2.54 -1.74 -9.03
N ALA A 31 -2.89 -2.62 -9.97
CA ALA A 31 -3.76 -3.77 -9.70
C ALA A 31 -3.08 -4.76 -8.75
N GLN A 32 -1.79 -5.07 -8.98
CA GLN A 32 -0.99 -5.93 -8.11
C GLN A 32 -0.88 -5.35 -6.69
N LEU A 33 -0.57 -4.06 -6.57
CA LEU A 33 -0.52 -3.37 -5.28
C LEU A 33 -1.87 -3.40 -4.54
N THR A 34 -2.97 -3.23 -5.26
CA THR A 34 -4.33 -3.30 -4.68
C THR A 34 -4.62 -4.70 -4.14
N SER A 35 -4.28 -5.74 -4.91
CA SER A 35 -4.45 -7.14 -4.50
C SER A 35 -3.68 -7.44 -3.21
N LEU A 36 -2.42 -7.01 -3.12
CA LEU A 36 -1.60 -7.17 -1.91
C LEU A 36 -2.18 -6.41 -0.70
N ALA A 37 -2.61 -5.16 -0.92
CA ALA A 37 -3.19 -4.35 0.13
C ALA A 37 -4.49 -4.96 0.68
N ASP A 38 -5.33 -5.53 -0.19
CA ASP A 38 -6.57 -6.20 0.18
C ASP A 38 -6.27 -7.49 0.97
N ALA A 39 -5.32 -8.31 0.51
CA ALA A 39 -4.91 -9.54 1.18
C ALA A 39 -4.38 -9.30 2.60
N GLU A 40 -3.69 -8.18 2.83
CA GLU A 40 -3.17 -7.80 4.15
C GLU A 40 -4.11 -6.88 4.96
N MET A 41 -5.30 -6.58 4.44
CA MET A 41 -6.26 -5.63 5.06
C MET A 41 -5.62 -4.25 5.39
N ARG A 42 -4.77 -3.76 4.49
CA ARG A 42 -4.07 -2.47 4.61
C ARG A 42 -4.61 -1.45 3.62
N SER A 43 -4.37 -0.18 3.89
CA SER A 43 -4.54 0.85 2.87
C SER A 43 -3.48 0.71 1.77
N LEU A 44 -3.80 1.17 0.56
CA LEU A 44 -2.89 1.10 -0.58
C LEU A 44 -1.56 1.84 -0.31
N ALA A 45 -1.63 3.00 0.35
CA ALA A 45 -0.45 3.78 0.73
C ALA A 45 0.41 3.06 1.78
N ALA A 46 -0.22 2.37 2.75
CA ALA A 46 0.52 1.59 3.73
C ALA A 46 1.24 0.41 3.08
N MET A 47 0.57 -0.30 2.15
CA MET A 47 1.19 -1.41 1.42
C MET A 47 2.33 -0.93 0.52
N ALA A 48 2.15 0.19 -0.21
CA ALA A 48 3.21 0.76 -1.03
C ALA A 48 4.46 1.10 -0.20
N ARG A 49 4.27 1.67 1.00
CA ARG A 49 5.36 1.94 1.93
C ARG A 49 6.09 0.66 2.36
N VAL A 50 5.36 -0.41 2.69
CA VAL A 50 5.97 -1.71 3.06
C VAL A 50 6.90 -2.19 1.96
N LEU A 51 6.42 -2.22 0.71
CA LEU A 51 7.21 -2.68 -0.44
C LEU A 51 8.44 -1.80 -0.68
N ILE A 52 8.30 -0.48 -0.57
CA ILE A 52 9.43 0.46 -0.70
C ILE A 52 10.48 0.19 0.38
N VAL A 53 10.08 0.05 1.64
CA VAL A 53 11.01 -0.20 2.75
C VAL A 53 11.72 -1.55 2.61
N GLN A 54 10.99 -2.60 2.23
CA GLN A 54 11.57 -3.92 1.96
C GLN A 54 12.57 -3.88 0.80
N GLY A 55 12.23 -3.18 -0.29
CA GLY A 55 13.11 -3.01 -1.44
C GLY A 55 14.38 -2.21 -1.13
N MET A 56 14.31 -1.23 -0.23
CA MET A 56 15.50 -0.53 0.27
C MET A 56 16.36 -1.45 1.13
N ALA A 57 15.75 -2.22 2.03
CA ALA A 57 16.46 -3.13 2.92
C ALA A 57 17.20 -4.23 2.13
N SER A 58 16.55 -4.82 1.12
CA SER A 58 17.17 -5.87 0.28
C SER A 58 18.34 -5.36 -0.56
N ARG A 59 18.33 -4.08 -0.96
CA ARG A 59 19.43 -3.43 -1.70
C ARG A 59 20.58 -3.01 -0.81
N ALA A 60 20.31 -2.64 0.44
CA ALA A 60 21.36 -2.25 1.39
C ALA A 60 22.22 -3.43 1.87
N SER A 61 21.73 -4.67 1.67
CA SER A 61 22.42 -5.92 1.97
C SER A 61 23.17 -6.54 0.79
N ALA A 62 23.24 -5.86 -0.36
CA ALA A 62 23.95 -6.29 -1.57
C ALA A 62 25.20 -5.44 -1.78
#